data_AF-A0A381E4I0-F1
#
_entry.id   AF-A0A381E4I0-F1
#
_cell.length_a   1.000
_cell.length_b   1.000
_cell.length_c   1.000
_cell.angle_alpha   90.00
_cell.angle_beta   90.00
_cell.angle_gamma   90.00
#
_symmetry.space_group_name_H-M   'P 1'
#
loop_
_entity.id
_entity.type
_entity.pdbx_description
1 polymer ?
#
loop_
_entity_poly.entity_id
_entity_poly.type
_entity_poly.pdbx_seq_one_letter_code
_entity_poly.pdbx_strand_id
1 'polypeptide(L)'
;MTNQPTNITRKPLLFALSLAFAALLFACDKPQADKTAKPAAQATATAAAVSSAPAADGMPNITAEDMGNLARAMHGAASQQPDDAPKDKYGQPYIIGNLGGVPVNLPSSVVSLVEYDDSPGWDPEKLRTYNPPTRSYQSVITSFGFYFFNSDAQLLDNNDPALRERDDKDWGINGTKSDRVGVHISFNPTLPPKYKNLDRMLAADIDKEQLSVPSPNYLGFYEKTSEQLYGLEVYANPGIDQKSGRPWRENEFSSDIFIGRDKEGHVQTYIECSNSPVPAPTCLHYFIFPPPINIYIKIDYVRPRLSQWKSMQRNTIKLVNSFQAK
;
A
#
# COMPACT_ATOMS: atom_id res chain seq x y z
N MET A 1 -19.38 6.50 49.52
CA MET A 1 -18.10 6.08 48.91
C MET A 1 -18.43 5.09 47.81
N THR A 2 -18.51 5.58 46.59
CA THR A 2 -19.00 4.86 45.40
C THR A 2 -17.99 5.12 44.29
N ASN A 3 -17.25 4.09 43.88
CA ASN A 3 -16.32 4.15 42.76
C ASN A 3 -17.00 3.59 41.50
N GLN A 4 -17.23 4.47 40.52
CA GLN A 4 -17.53 4.11 39.13
C GLN A 4 -16.24 3.69 38.40
N PRO A 5 -16.30 2.73 37.46
CA PRO A 5 -15.20 2.44 36.56
C PRO A 5 -15.26 3.36 35.32
N THR A 6 -14.15 4.01 35.02
CA THR A 6 -13.93 4.85 33.82
C THR A 6 -13.80 3.98 32.57
N ASN A 7 -14.73 4.15 31.65
CA ASN A 7 -14.78 3.50 30.35
C ASN A 7 -13.89 4.29 29.36
N ILE A 8 -12.73 3.75 28.96
CA ILE A 8 -11.86 4.37 27.96
C ILE A 8 -12.27 3.86 26.57
N THR A 9 -13.07 4.66 25.89
CA THR A 9 -13.46 4.45 24.48
C THR A 9 -12.26 4.72 23.57
N ARG A 10 -11.55 3.67 23.11
CA ARG A 10 -10.58 3.77 22.00
C ARG A 10 -11.34 4.03 20.70
N LYS A 11 -11.29 5.26 20.17
CA LYS A 11 -11.75 5.59 18.81
C LYS A 11 -10.71 5.14 17.76
N PRO A 12 -11.14 4.69 16.58
CA PRO A 12 -10.25 4.10 15.58
C PRO A 12 -9.48 5.18 14.82
N LEU A 13 -8.16 5.05 14.78
CA LEU A 13 -7.19 5.92 14.09
C LEU A 13 -7.30 5.90 12.54
N LEU A 14 -8.20 5.08 11.98
CA LEU A 14 -8.20 4.73 10.56
C LEU A 14 -8.87 5.77 9.63
N PHE A 15 -9.66 6.71 10.16
CA PHE A 15 -10.39 7.68 9.33
C PHE A 15 -9.63 8.99 9.04
N ALA A 16 -8.50 9.25 9.71
CA ALA A 16 -7.71 10.46 9.47
C ALA A 16 -6.68 10.30 8.34
N LEU A 17 -6.30 9.06 7.98
CA LEU A 17 -5.31 8.82 6.93
C LEU A 17 -5.87 9.04 5.51
N SER A 18 -7.17 8.84 5.29
CA SER A 18 -7.78 8.88 3.95
C SER A 18 -7.92 10.29 3.36
N LEU A 19 -7.96 11.34 4.19
CA LEU A 19 -8.06 12.74 3.74
C LEU A 19 -6.71 13.38 3.40
N ALA A 20 -5.59 12.85 3.89
CA ALA A 20 -4.25 13.34 3.56
C ALA A 20 -3.79 12.94 2.15
N PHE A 21 -4.32 11.84 1.59
CA PHE A 21 -3.97 11.37 0.26
C PHE A 21 -4.45 12.29 -0.87
N ALA A 22 -5.58 12.99 -0.70
CA ALA A 22 -6.13 13.85 -1.74
C ALA A 22 -5.38 15.18 -1.90
N ALA A 23 -4.77 15.70 -0.83
CA ALA A 23 -4.09 17.00 -0.86
C ALA A 23 -2.67 16.93 -1.49
N LEU A 24 -2.00 15.79 -1.42
CA LEU A 24 -0.64 15.62 -1.95
C LEU A 24 -0.60 15.49 -3.48
N LEU A 25 -1.68 15.07 -4.13
CA LEU A 25 -1.74 14.90 -5.59
C LEU A 25 -1.91 16.22 -6.36
N PHE A 26 -2.38 17.31 -5.73
CA PHE A 26 -2.62 18.59 -6.40
C PHE A 26 -1.46 19.60 -6.25
N ALA A 27 -0.46 19.33 -5.41
CA ALA A 27 0.61 20.29 -5.13
C ALA A 27 1.80 20.26 -6.13
N CYS A 28 1.83 19.29 -7.05
CA CYS A 28 2.94 19.12 -8.00
C CYS A 28 2.73 19.81 -9.37
N ASP A 29 1.62 20.50 -9.59
CA ASP A 29 1.34 21.20 -10.84
C ASP A 29 1.53 22.72 -10.69
N LYS A 30 2.80 23.15 -10.63
CA LYS A 30 3.15 24.54 -10.97
C LYS A 30 4.52 24.58 -11.65
N PRO A 31 4.60 24.96 -12.94
CA PRO A 31 5.88 25.23 -13.59
C PRO A 31 6.55 26.44 -12.94
N GLN A 32 7.84 26.30 -12.67
CA GLN A 32 8.69 27.34 -12.11
C GLN A 32 8.94 28.42 -13.18
N ALA A 33 8.32 29.59 -13.03
CA ALA A 33 8.52 30.73 -13.93
C ALA A 33 9.80 31.52 -13.58
N ASP A 34 10.50 31.95 -14.63
CA ASP A 34 11.81 32.61 -14.63
C ASP A 34 11.91 33.90 -13.79
N LYS A 35 13.09 34.07 -13.20
CA LYS A 35 13.49 35.24 -12.41
C LYS A 35 13.90 36.41 -13.32
N THR A 36 12.98 37.32 -13.66
CA THR A 36 13.29 38.75 -13.92
C THR A 36 12.01 39.60 -14.04
N ALA A 37 11.54 40.18 -12.92
CA ALA A 37 10.85 41.48 -12.86
C ALA A 37 10.46 41.83 -11.41
N LYS A 38 10.63 43.11 -11.01
CA LYS A 38 10.18 43.71 -9.73
C LYS A 38 9.06 44.74 -10.03
N PRO A 39 8.27 45.23 -9.07
CA PRO A 39 6.93 44.74 -8.74
C PRO A 39 5.83 45.78 -9.00
N ALA A 40 4.57 45.36 -9.16
CA ALA A 40 3.43 46.28 -9.05
C ALA A 40 2.20 45.60 -8.43
N ALA A 41 1.72 46.26 -7.37
CA ALA A 41 0.39 46.25 -6.74
C ALA A 41 -0.29 44.90 -6.41
N GLN A 42 -0.32 44.62 -5.11
CA GLN A 42 -1.18 43.65 -4.44
C GLN A 42 -2.66 43.85 -4.78
N ALA A 43 -3.32 42.78 -5.21
CA ALA A 43 -4.73 42.54 -4.93
C ALA A 43 -4.82 41.39 -3.91
N THR A 44 -5.37 41.73 -2.76
CA THR A 44 -5.55 40.89 -1.56
C THR A 44 -6.45 39.70 -1.89
N ALA A 45 -5.90 38.49 -1.89
CA ALA A 45 -6.68 37.26 -1.82
C ALA A 45 -6.58 36.72 -0.39
N THR A 46 -7.75 36.65 0.25
CA THR A 46 -8.02 36.25 1.61
C THR A 46 -7.37 34.91 1.95
N ALA A 47 -6.55 34.88 3.00
CA ALA A 47 -6.06 33.64 3.59
C ALA A 47 -7.26 32.84 4.11
N ALA A 48 -7.57 31.73 3.46
CA ALA A 48 -8.41 30.71 4.06
C ALA A 48 -7.63 30.15 5.26
N ALA A 49 -8.12 30.44 6.46
CA ALA A 49 -7.56 29.98 7.71
C ALA A 49 -7.52 28.45 7.72
N VAL A 50 -6.30 27.90 7.70
CA VAL A 50 -6.06 26.51 8.10
C VAL A 50 -6.42 26.46 9.58
N SER A 51 -7.50 25.75 9.90
CA SER A 51 -7.91 25.51 11.29
C SER A 51 -6.78 24.76 11.98
N SER A 52 -5.98 25.47 12.79
CA SER A 52 -5.07 24.87 13.75
C SER A 52 -5.90 24.32 14.91
N ALA A 53 -6.42 23.11 14.75
CA ALA A 53 -6.82 22.33 15.91
C ALA A 53 -5.57 22.13 16.79
N PRO A 54 -5.62 22.44 18.10
CA PRO A 54 -4.48 22.20 18.97
C PRO A 54 -4.15 20.71 18.96
N ALA A 55 -2.88 20.38 18.72
CA ALA A 55 -2.38 19.03 18.85
C ALA A 55 -2.70 18.53 20.27
N ALA A 56 -3.20 17.30 20.37
CA ALA A 56 -3.28 16.61 21.66
C ALA A 56 -1.87 16.58 22.28
N ASP A 57 -1.76 16.89 23.58
CA ASP A 57 -0.50 16.92 24.31
C ASP A 57 0.34 15.67 24.01
N GLY A 58 1.54 15.90 23.45
CA GLY A 58 2.52 14.85 23.16
C GLY A 58 2.71 14.46 21.69
N MET A 59 1.95 15.01 20.73
CA MET A 59 2.28 14.83 19.30
C MET A 59 3.22 15.93 18.79
N PRO A 60 4.33 15.58 18.09
CA PRO A 60 5.19 16.57 17.47
C PRO A 60 4.38 17.39 16.45
N ASN A 61 4.55 18.71 16.49
CA ASN A 61 3.89 19.61 15.55
C ASN A 61 4.50 19.39 14.16
N ILE A 62 3.77 18.73 13.26
CA ILE A 62 4.20 18.44 11.89
C ILE A 62 4.13 19.73 11.08
N THR A 63 5.27 20.19 10.59
CA THR A 63 5.36 21.42 9.78
C THR A 63 5.22 21.13 8.29
N ALA A 64 4.95 22.16 7.48
CA ALA A 64 5.01 22.05 6.02
C ALA A 64 6.41 21.65 5.52
N GLU A 65 7.46 22.04 6.25
CA GLU A 65 8.83 21.62 5.99
C GLU A 65 9.02 20.13 6.24
N ASP A 66 8.45 19.58 7.31
CA ASP A 66 8.47 18.14 7.60
C ASP A 66 7.80 17.33 6.49
N MET A 67 6.68 17.81 5.95
CA MET A 67 6.02 17.20 4.79
C MET A 67 6.89 17.27 3.53
N GLY A 68 7.62 18.39 3.32
CA GLY A 68 8.57 18.53 2.22
C GLY A 68 9.79 17.60 2.36
N ASN A 69 10.30 17.42 3.58
CA ASN A 69 11.37 16.46 3.89
C ASN A 69 10.91 15.03 3.63
N LEU A 70 9.70 14.68 4.08
CA LEU A 70 9.08 13.38 3.82
C LEU A 70 8.94 13.11 2.32
N ALA A 71 8.44 14.09 1.56
CA ALA A 71 8.33 13.96 0.10
C ALA A 71 9.70 13.72 -0.54
N ARG A 72 10.77 14.43 -0.13
CA ARG A 72 12.13 14.17 -0.64
C ARG A 72 12.68 12.81 -0.23
N ALA A 73 12.38 12.35 0.97
CA ALA A 73 12.86 11.05 1.46
C ALA A 73 12.15 9.88 0.76
N MET A 74 10.82 9.97 0.56
CA MET A 74 9.98 8.89 0.01
C MET A 74 9.76 8.97 -1.51
N HIS A 75 9.77 10.17 -2.10
CA HIS A 75 9.52 10.40 -3.53
C HIS A 75 10.75 10.98 -4.25
N GLY A 76 11.72 11.53 -3.51
CA GLY A 76 12.99 12.05 -4.04
C GLY A 76 14.06 11.00 -4.27
N ALA A 77 13.70 9.71 -4.33
CA ALA A 77 14.64 8.64 -4.67
C ALA A 77 15.32 8.90 -6.03
N ALA A 78 14.61 9.47 -7.01
CA ALA A 78 15.16 9.84 -8.31
C ALA A 78 16.26 10.92 -8.22
N SER A 79 16.17 11.87 -7.27
CA SER A 79 17.23 12.88 -7.07
C SER A 79 18.45 12.37 -6.32
N GLN A 80 18.40 11.13 -5.80
CA GLN A 80 19.50 10.48 -5.10
C GLN A 80 20.34 9.60 -6.03
N GLN A 81 19.97 9.53 -7.31
CA GLN A 81 20.63 8.68 -8.31
C GLN A 81 21.94 9.31 -8.79
N PRO A 82 22.97 8.51 -9.12
CA PRO A 82 24.21 9.05 -9.69
C PRO A 82 23.98 9.61 -11.10
N ASP A 83 24.84 10.52 -11.54
CA ASP A 83 24.71 11.21 -12.84
C ASP A 83 24.72 10.25 -14.05
N ASP A 84 25.40 9.11 -13.90
CA ASP A 84 25.53 8.05 -14.90
C ASP A 84 24.47 6.95 -14.76
N ALA A 85 23.47 7.13 -13.88
CA ALA A 85 22.37 6.19 -13.76
C ALA A 85 21.69 5.98 -15.12
N PRO A 86 21.31 4.73 -15.47
CA PRO A 86 20.53 4.45 -16.66
C PRO A 86 19.29 5.33 -16.71
N LYS A 87 18.90 5.77 -17.90
CA LYS A 87 17.75 6.66 -18.10
C LYS A 87 16.59 5.93 -18.77
N ASP A 88 15.38 6.29 -18.38
CA ASP A 88 14.15 5.79 -18.98
C ASP A 88 13.88 6.43 -20.36
N LYS A 89 12.75 6.07 -20.97
CA LYS A 89 12.32 6.60 -22.27
C LYS A 89 12.07 8.12 -22.29
N TYR A 90 11.98 8.77 -21.13
CA TYR A 90 11.81 10.21 -20.96
C TYR A 90 13.14 10.92 -20.64
N GLY A 91 14.25 10.18 -20.58
CA GLY A 91 15.56 10.72 -20.17
C GLY A 91 15.69 10.94 -18.67
N GLN A 92 14.74 10.46 -17.85
CA GLN A 92 14.81 10.54 -16.40
C GLN A 92 15.64 9.37 -15.86
N PRO A 93 16.46 9.58 -14.82
CA PRO A 93 17.21 8.48 -14.22
C PRO A 93 16.25 7.43 -13.64
N TYR A 94 16.54 6.17 -13.89
CA TYR A 94 15.95 5.06 -13.15
C TYR A 94 16.34 5.17 -11.67
N ILE A 95 15.43 4.77 -10.80
CA ILE A 95 15.74 4.57 -9.39
C ILE A 95 16.42 3.20 -9.26
N ILE A 96 17.73 3.19 -8.97
CA ILE A 96 18.54 1.97 -8.89
C ILE A 96 18.68 1.47 -7.46
N GLY A 97 18.81 0.16 -7.28
CA GLY A 97 19.05 -0.43 -5.97
C GLY A 97 19.05 -1.96 -5.96
N ASN A 98 19.04 -2.53 -4.77
CA ASN A 98 18.93 -3.97 -4.51
C ASN A 98 17.55 -4.30 -3.96
N LEU A 99 16.78 -5.10 -4.69
CA LEU A 99 15.48 -5.62 -4.27
C LEU A 99 15.61 -7.11 -3.93
N GLY A 100 15.53 -7.45 -2.64
CA GLY A 100 15.51 -8.86 -2.20
C GLY A 100 16.69 -9.69 -2.69
N GLY A 101 17.87 -9.08 -2.86
CA GLY A 101 19.10 -9.71 -3.35
C GLY A 101 19.42 -9.42 -4.82
N VAL A 102 18.55 -8.74 -5.57
CA VAL A 102 18.68 -8.56 -7.03
C VAL A 102 18.79 -7.08 -7.40
N PRO A 103 19.75 -6.68 -8.26
CA PRO A 103 19.84 -5.30 -8.73
C PRO A 103 18.63 -4.95 -9.63
N VAL A 104 18.05 -3.77 -9.43
CA VAL A 104 16.86 -3.31 -10.17
C VAL A 104 17.00 -1.88 -10.69
N ASN A 105 16.28 -1.60 -11.77
CA ASN A 105 16.06 -0.29 -12.40
C ASN A 105 14.55 0.02 -12.37
N LEU A 106 14.12 0.87 -11.44
CA LEU A 106 12.70 1.22 -11.26
C LEU A 106 12.37 2.53 -12.02
N PRO A 107 11.44 2.51 -13.00
CA PRO A 107 11.06 3.74 -13.72
C PRO A 107 10.38 4.71 -12.77
N SER A 108 10.93 5.92 -12.62
CA SER A 108 10.45 6.92 -11.66
C SER A 108 9.03 7.41 -11.95
N SER A 109 8.57 7.29 -13.21
CA SER A 109 7.19 7.60 -13.59
C SER A 109 6.18 6.48 -13.25
N VAL A 110 6.65 5.27 -12.96
CA VAL A 110 5.82 4.09 -12.68
C VAL A 110 5.73 3.79 -11.19
N VAL A 111 6.85 3.89 -10.47
CA VAL A 111 6.92 3.55 -9.04
C VAL A 111 6.72 4.78 -8.17
N SER A 112 6.18 4.58 -6.98
CA SER A 112 6.02 5.62 -5.96
C SER A 112 6.41 5.10 -4.57
N LEU A 113 6.63 6.02 -3.63
CA LEU A 113 6.96 5.72 -2.23
C LEU A 113 8.18 4.79 -2.10
N VAL A 114 9.23 5.07 -2.89
CA VAL A 114 10.45 4.25 -2.85
C VAL A 114 11.25 4.59 -1.60
N GLU A 115 11.51 3.59 -0.77
CA GLU A 115 12.35 3.70 0.41
C GLU A 115 13.52 2.73 0.33
N TYR A 116 14.65 3.16 0.89
CA TYR A 116 15.82 2.33 1.12
C TYR A 116 15.89 1.91 2.60
N ASP A 117 16.82 1.05 2.96
CA ASP A 117 17.01 0.56 4.33
C ASP A 117 17.49 1.66 5.30
N ASP A 118 18.11 2.71 4.78
CA ASP A 118 18.49 3.92 5.51
C ASP A 118 17.42 5.02 5.50
N SER A 119 16.29 4.81 4.81
CA SER A 119 15.21 5.80 4.78
C SER A 119 14.63 6.03 6.18
N PRO A 120 14.39 7.28 6.59
CA PRO A 120 13.88 7.62 7.92
C PRO A 120 12.39 7.27 8.11
N GLY A 121 11.69 6.89 7.04
CA GLY A 121 10.25 6.69 7.04
C GLY A 121 9.49 7.94 7.45
N TRP A 122 8.50 7.75 8.32
CA TRP A 122 7.61 8.80 8.82
C TRP A 122 8.11 9.48 10.10
N ASP A 123 9.36 9.25 10.49
CA ASP A 123 9.95 9.85 11.69
C ASP A 123 10.34 11.31 11.42
N PRO A 124 9.60 12.30 11.95
CA PRO A 124 9.83 13.71 11.63
C PRO A 124 11.19 14.21 12.12
N GLU A 125 11.72 13.66 13.21
CA GLU A 125 13.01 14.08 13.75
C GLU A 125 14.16 13.60 12.87
N LYS A 126 14.10 12.34 12.42
CA LYS A 126 15.08 11.79 11.48
C LYS A 126 14.99 12.47 10.12
N LEU A 127 13.79 12.77 9.63
CA LEU A 127 13.58 13.45 8.35
C LEU A 127 14.27 14.82 8.27
N ARG A 128 14.28 15.60 9.36
CA ARG A 128 14.90 16.94 9.40
C ARG A 128 16.41 16.91 9.22
N THR A 129 17.05 15.80 9.57
CA THR A 129 18.52 15.64 9.52
C THR A 129 18.97 14.63 8.47
N TYR A 130 18.02 14.08 7.71
CA TYR A 130 18.29 13.05 6.73
C TYR A 130 19.03 13.63 5.53
N ASN A 131 20.24 13.12 5.30
CA ASN A 131 21.05 13.42 4.14
C ASN A 131 21.27 12.12 3.35
N PRO A 132 20.45 11.83 2.32
CA PRO A 132 20.54 10.56 1.62
C PRO A 132 21.88 10.44 0.88
N PRO A 133 22.51 9.25 0.88
CA PRO A 133 23.70 9.01 0.07
C PRO A 133 23.34 8.93 -1.42
N THR A 134 24.33 9.09 -2.29
CA THR A 134 24.19 8.70 -3.70
C THR A 134 23.94 7.20 -3.80
N ARG A 135 22.91 6.81 -4.55
CA ARG A 135 22.46 5.42 -4.65
C ARG A 135 23.35 4.58 -5.57
N SER A 136 23.39 3.29 -5.29
CA SER A 136 24.02 2.28 -6.12
C SER A 136 23.19 1.00 -6.11
N TYR A 137 23.56 0.01 -6.92
CA TYR A 137 22.93 -1.32 -6.87
C TYR A 137 23.16 -2.10 -5.56
N GLN A 138 23.93 -1.55 -4.61
CA GLN A 138 24.07 -2.09 -3.25
C GLN A 138 23.07 -1.44 -2.27
N SER A 139 22.47 -0.30 -2.61
CA SER A 139 21.46 0.36 -1.78
C SER A 139 20.20 -0.51 -1.70
N VAL A 140 19.87 -1.01 -0.51
CA VAL A 140 18.76 -1.95 -0.33
C VAL A 140 17.44 -1.19 -0.38
N ILE A 141 16.61 -1.47 -1.38
CA ILE A 141 15.25 -0.93 -1.47
C ILE A 141 14.38 -1.77 -0.53
N THR A 142 13.61 -1.12 0.33
CA THR A 142 12.75 -1.79 1.34
C THR A 142 11.27 -1.64 1.05
N SER A 143 10.89 -0.61 0.30
CA SER A 143 9.49 -0.32 -0.02
C SER A 143 9.36 0.37 -1.37
N PHE A 144 8.29 0.04 -2.11
CA PHE A 144 7.74 0.85 -3.21
C PHE A 144 6.37 0.31 -3.63
N GLY A 145 5.58 1.17 -4.28
CA GLY A 145 4.31 0.80 -4.89
C GLY A 145 4.30 1.08 -6.40
N PHE A 146 3.45 0.36 -7.14
CA PHE A 146 3.11 0.68 -8.54
C PHE A 146 1.74 0.11 -8.90
N TYR A 147 1.19 0.55 -10.03
CA TYR A 147 -0.09 0.08 -10.54
C TYR A 147 0.07 -0.53 -11.93
N PHE A 148 -0.80 -1.49 -12.26
CA PHE A 148 -0.93 -2.02 -13.62
C PHE A 148 -2.39 -2.38 -13.93
N PHE A 149 -2.70 -2.49 -15.21
CA PHE A 149 -3.99 -3.01 -15.69
C PHE A 149 -3.87 -4.51 -15.94
N ASN A 150 -4.72 -5.31 -15.29
CA ASN A 150 -4.57 -6.76 -15.32
C ASN A 150 -4.91 -7.40 -16.68
N SER A 151 -5.78 -6.77 -17.47
CA SER A 151 -6.21 -7.29 -18.77
C SER A 151 -5.08 -7.45 -19.80
N ASP A 152 -4.06 -6.59 -19.75
CA ASP A 152 -2.95 -6.55 -20.70
C ASP A 152 -1.57 -6.53 -20.02
N ALA A 153 -1.52 -6.50 -18.69
CA ALA A 153 -0.31 -6.35 -17.89
C ALA A 153 0.49 -5.07 -18.21
N GLN A 154 -0.21 -3.99 -18.58
CA GLN A 154 0.39 -2.69 -18.85
C GLN A 154 0.62 -1.93 -17.53
N LEU A 155 1.87 -1.54 -17.26
CA LEU A 155 2.22 -0.66 -16.15
C LEU A 155 1.55 0.71 -16.33
N LEU A 156 1.02 1.28 -15.26
CA LEU A 156 0.58 2.67 -15.23
C LEU A 156 1.82 3.56 -15.18
N ASP A 157 2.07 4.26 -16.28
CA ASP A 157 3.14 5.25 -16.42
C ASP A 157 2.53 6.64 -16.25
N ASN A 158 2.91 7.35 -15.19
CA ASN A 158 2.32 8.65 -14.87
C ASN A 158 2.67 9.76 -15.88
N ASN A 159 3.69 9.53 -16.70
CA ASN A 159 4.10 10.45 -17.75
C ASN A 159 3.45 10.12 -19.12
N ASP A 160 2.62 9.07 -19.20
CA ASP A 160 1.86 8.73 -20.39
C ASP A 160 0.40 9.23 -20.25
N PRO A 161 0.00 10.28 -21.00
CA PRO A 161 -1.34 10.84 -20.90
C PRO A 161 -2.46 9.85 -21.22
N ALA A 162 -2.21 8.90 -22.14
CA ALA A 162 -3.23 7.91 -22.51
C ALA A 162 -3.45 6.89 -21.39
N LEU A 163 -2.38 6.51 -20.67
CA LEU A 163 -2.50 5.63 -19.52
C LEU A 163 -3.13 6.34 -18.31
N ARG A 164 -2.86 7.63 -18.12
CA ARG A 164 -3.55 8.46 -17.12
C ARG A 164 -5.04 8.58 -17.41
N GLU A 165 -5.42 8.87 -18.65
CA GLU A 165 -6.83 8.93 -19.05
C GLU A 165 -7.53 7.57 -18.86
N ARG A 166 -6.82 6.45 -19.14
CA ARG A 166 -7.33 5.11 -18.87
C ARG A 166 -7.54 4.89 -17.37
N ASP A 167 -6.59 5.28 -16.52
CA ASP A 167 -6.68 5.14 -15.05
C ASP A 167 -7.87 5.94 -14.49
N ASP A 168 -8.02 7.20 -14.93
CA ASP A 168 -9.13 8.07 -14.51
C ASP A 168 -10.50 7.47 -14.86
N LYS A 169 -10.59 6.73 -15.98
CA LYS A 169 -11.82 6.07 -16.44
C LYS A 169 -12.01 4.65 -15.89
N ASP A 170 -10.95 4.00 -15.40
CA ASP A 170 -10.95 2.59 -14.99
C ASP A 170 -11.95 2.33 -13.86
N TRP A 171 -12.06 3.26 -12.92
CA TRP A 171 -13.02 3.16 -11.83
C TRP A 171 -14.47 3.11 -12.34
N GLY A 172 -14.77 3.73 -13.49
CA GLY A 172 -16.11 3.76 -14.06
C GLY A 172 -17.15 4.31 -13.09
N ILE A 173 -18.38 3.78 -13.15
CA ILE A 173 -19.51 4.27 -12.35
C ILE A 173 -19.36 3.94 -10.85
N ASN A 174 -18.83 2.76 -10.52
CA ASN A 174 -18.84 2.25 -9.14
C ASN A 174 -17.66 1.33 -8.78
N GLY A 175 -16.59 1.31 -9.57
CA GLY A 175 -15.38 0.51 -9.33
C GLY A 175 -15.50 -0.98 -9.64
N THR A 176 -16.71 -1.53 -9.81
CA THR A 176 -16.92 -2.99 -9.95
C THR A 176 -16.17 -3.61 -11.12
N LYS A 177 -15.86 -2.81 -12.15
CA LYS A 177 -15.15 -3.21 -13.36
C LYS A 177 -13.73 -2.69 -13.41
N SER A 178 -13.20 -2.10 -12.34
CA SER A 178 -11.80 -1.68 -12.29
C SER A 178 -10.91 -2.87 -12.65
N ASP A 179 -10.00 -2.64 -13.60
CA ASP A 179 -8.98 -3.60 -14.03
C ASP A 179 -7.62 -3.29 -13.38
N ARG A 180 -7.54 -2.17 -12.66
CA ARG A 180 -6.36 -1.75 -11.94
C ARG A 180 -6.05 -2.67 -10.77
N VAL A 181 -4.77 -3.00 -10.65
CA VAL A 181 -4.19 -3.71 -9.52
C VAL A 181 -3.08 -2.84 -8.94
N GLY A 182 -3.16 -2.54 -7.65
CA GLY A 182 -2.07 -1.92 -6.90
C GLY A 182 -1.12 -3.00 -6.39
N VAL A 183 0.18 -2.78 -6.55
CA VAL A 183 1.24 -3.64 -6.04
C VAL A 183 2.00 -2.85 -4.99
N HIS A 184 2.13 -3.43 -3.81
CA HIS A 184 2.82 -2.86 -2.66
C HIS A 184 3.92 -3.83 -2.25
N ILE A 185 5.16 -3.36 -2.33
CA ILE A 185 6.32 -4.08 -1.85
C ILE A 185 6.75 -3.40 -0.57
N SER A 186 6.87 -4.19 0.50
CA SER A 186 7.45 -3.77 1.76
C SER A 186 8.12 -4.99 2.37
N PHE A 187 9.40 -4.90 2.67
CA PHE A 187 10.10 -5.97 3.37
C PHE A 187 11.18 -5.41 4.30
N ASN A 188 11.39 -6.11 5.41
CA ASN A 188 12.46 -5.81 6.33
C ASN A 188 13.69 -6.64 5.95
N PRO A 189 14.81 -6.02 5.52
CA PRO A 189 16.00 -6.75 5.10
C PRO A 189 16.70 -7.49 6.24
N THR A 190 16.49 -7.07 7.49
CA THR A 190 17.03 -7.74 8.69
C THR A 190 16.21 -8.97 9.10
N LEU A 191 14.97 -9.08 8.61
CA LEU A 191 14.06 -10.19 8.83
C LEU A 191 13.50 -10.66 7.48
N PRO A 192 14.36 -11.16 6.57
CA PRO A 192 13.89 -11.66 5.29
C PRO A 192 12.87 -12.78 5.52
N PRO A 193 11.98 -13.05 4.54
CA PRO A 193 11.02 -14.14 4.61
C PRO A 193 11.67 -15.45 5.09
N LYS A 194 11.54 -15.76 6.39
CA LYS A 194 12.15 -16.96 6.98
C LYS A 194 11.47 -18.21 6.43
N TYR A 195 10.18 -18.10 6.15
CA TYR A 195 9.34 -19.15 5.61
C TYR A 195 8.98 -18.78 4.17
N LYS A 196 9.15 -19.74 3.26
CA LYS A 196 8.75 -19.62 1.85
C LYS A 196 7.24 -19.86 1.66
N ASN A 197 6.45 -19.50 2.67
CA ASN A 197 5.00 -19.68 2.72
C ASN A 197 4.38 -18.68 3.70
N LEU A 198 3.05 -18.65 3.70
CA LEU A 198 2.19 -17.78 4.51
C LEU A 198 1.46 -18.56 5.61
N ASP A 199 1.96 -19.74 6.01
CA ASP A 199 1.28 -20.58 7.00
C ASP A 199 1.09 -19.84 8.32
N ARG A 200 2.10 -19.08 8.75
CA ARG A 200 2.02 -18.24 9.96
C ARG A 200 0.96 -17.15 9.86
N MET A 201 0.74 -16.59 8.68
CA MET A 201 -0.27 -15.56 8.46
C MET A 201 -1.66 -16.14 8.69
N LEU A 202 -1.98 -17.25 8.01
CA LEU A 202 -3.24 -17.95 8.25
C LEU A 202 -3.38 -18.44 9.70
N ALA A 203 -2.31 -18.96 10.29
CA ALA A 203 -2.33 -19.45 11.67
C ALA A 203 -2.75 -18.36 12.67
N ALA A 204 -2.35 -17.10 12.45
CA ALA A 204 -2.76 -15.99 13.30
C ALA A 204 -4.27 -15.71 13.23
N ASP A 205 -4.89 -15.86 12.05
CA ASP A 205 -6.30 -15.57 11.83
C ASP A 205 -7.25 -16.69 12.26
N ILE A 206 -6.73 -17.92 12.42
CA ILE A 206 -7.50 -19.09 12.84
C ILE A 206 -7.18 -19.52 14.29
N ASP A 207 -6.35 -18.74 14.99
CA ASP A 207 -5.99 -19.02 16.38
C ASP A 207 -7.12 -18.62 17.32
N LYS A 208 -7.81 -19.63 17.85
CA LYS A 208 -8.92 -19.45 18.81
C LYS A 208 -8.46 -18.76 20.09
N GLU A 209 -7.18 -18.85 20.46
CA GLU A 209 -6.65 -18.27 21.70
C GLU A 209 -6.44 -16.75 21.58
N GLN A 210 -6.41 -16.19 20.37
CA GLN A 210 -6.33 -14.74 20.15
C GLN A 210 -7.67 -14.02 20.40
N LEU A 211 -8.78 -14.76 20.52
CA LEU A 211 -10.06 -14.20 20.91
C LEU A 211 -10.08 -13.87 22.41
N SER A 212 -9.92 -12.59 22.75
CA SER A 212 -10.24 -12.14 24.12
C SER A 212 -11.73 -12.33 24.39
N VAL A 213 -12.07 -13.28 25.26
CA VAL A 213 -13.43 -13.49 25.77
C VAL A 213 -13.90 -12.21 26.50
N PRO A 214 -15.12 -11.69 26.25
CA PRO A 214 -16.28 -12.38 25.69
C PRO A 214 -16.76 -11.76 24.37
N SER A 215 -16.11 -12.04 23.25
CA SER A 215 -16.78 -12.06 21.94
C SER A 215 -15.85 -12.59 20.87
N PRO A 216 -16.29 -13.53 20.00
CA PRO A 216 -15.91 -13.38 18.61
C PRO A 216 -16.57 -12.07 18.17
N ASN A 217 -15.83 -10.97 18.14
CA ASN A 217 -16.33 -9.80 17.41
C ASN A 217 -16.11 -10.09 15.91
N TYR A 218 -16.61 -9.24 15.03
CA TYR A 218 -16.40 -9.39 13.58
C TYR A 218 -14.92 -9.42 13.16
N LEU A 219 -13.98 -9.04 14.04
CA LEU A 219 -12.54 -8.98 13.81
C LEU A 219 -11.83 -10.21 14.42
N GLY A 220 -10.99 -10.85 13.61
CA GLY A 220 -9.89 -11.65 14.16
C GLY A 220 -10.21 -13.09 14.53
N PHE A 221 -11.23 -13.71 13.93
CA PHE A 221 -11.29 -15.17 13.91
C PHE A 221 -12.03 -15.72 12.69
N TYR A 222 -11.43 -16.73 12.07
CA TYR A 222 -11.95 -17.39 10.88
C TYR A 222 -11.90 -18.91 11.02
N GLU A 223 -12.92 -19.59 10.49
CA GLU A 223 -12.92 -21.03 10.32
C GLU A 223 -13.06 -21.40 8.85
N LYS A 224 -12.41 -22.50 8.47
CA LYS A 224 -12.53 -23.07 7.12
C LYS A 224 -13.98 -23.47 6.87
N THR A 225 -14.55 -23.02 5.77
CA THR A 225 -15.90 -23.39 5.35
C THR A 225 -15.86 -24.63 4.43
N SER A 226 -17.03 -25.13 4.03
CA SER A 226 -17.14 -26.14 2.96
C SER A 226 -17.03 -25.55 1.55
N GLU A 227 -16.98 -24.22 1.42
CA GLU A 227 -16.91 -23.54 0.13
C GLU A 227 -15.50 -23.60 -0.46
N GLN A 228 -15.44 -23.77 -1.78
CA GLN A 228 -14.26 -23.51 -2.58
C GLN A 228 -14.63 -22.58 -3.73
N LEU A 229 -13.84 -21.52 -3.91
CA LEU A 229 -14.08 -20.52 -4.95
C LEU A 229 -12.81 -20.29 -5.76
N TYR A 230 -12.90 -20.43 -7.07
CA TYR A 230 -11.78 -20.19 -8.01
C TYR A 230 -10.51 -21.01 -7.69
N GLY A 231 -10.68 -22.19 -7.09
CA GLY A 231 -9.59 -23.05 -6.62
C GLY A 231 -8.93 -22.59 -5.32
N LEU A 232 -9.61 -21.78 -4.52
CA LEU A 232 -9.19 -21.32 -3.19
C LEU A 232 -10.11 -21.91 -2.12
N GLU A 233 -9.54 -22.28 -0.98
CA GLU A 233 -10.30 -22.58 0.24
C GLU A 233 -10.88 -21.29 0.80
N VAL A 234 -12.12 -21.32 1.29
CA VAL A 234 -12.76 -20.15 1.91
C VAL A 234 -12.76 -20.29 3.43
N TYR A 235 -12.39 -19.23 4.12
CA TYR A 235 -12.46 -19.10 5.57
C TYR A 235 -13.31 -17.87 5.90
N ALA A 236 -14.22 -18.01 6.85
CA ALA A 236 -15.15 -16.96 7.25
C ALA A 236 -15.33 -16.96 8.76
N ASN A 237 -15.78 -15.83 9.33
CA ASN A 237 -16.12 -15.75 10.74
C ASN A 237 -17.37 -16.62 11.03
N PRO A 238 -17.27 -17.65 11.88
CA PRO A 238 -18.37 -18.59 12.13
C PRO A 238 -19.40 -18.05 13.15
N GLY A 239 -19.10 -16.92 13.80
CA GLY A 239 -19.90 -16.42 14.91
C GLY A 239 -21.17 -15.68 14.47
N ILE A 240 -22.06 -15.50 15.44
CA ILE A 240 -23.30 -14.74 15.31
C ILE A 240 -23.22 -13.50 16.21
N ASP A 241 -23.59 -12.35 15.67
CA ASP A 241 -23.79 -11.15 16.45
C ASP A 241 -25.02 -11.33 17.35
N GLN A 242 -24.78 -11.39 18.66
CA GLN A 242 -25.83 -11.59 19.67
C GLN A 242 -26.87 -10.45 19.69
N LYS A 243 -26.54 -9.26 19.18
CA LYS A 243 -27.46 -8.12 19.16
C LYS A 243 -28.43 -8.20 17.99
N SER A 244 -27.93 -8.49 16.79
CA SER A 244 -28.75 -8.55 15.57
C SER A 244 -29.29 -9.95 15.26
N GLY A 245 -28.71 -10.99 15.85
CA GLY A 245 -28.98 -12.39 15.52
C GLY A 245 -28.44 -12.83 14.15
N ARG A 246 -27.64 -11.97 13.47
CA ARG A 246 -27.09 -12.24 12.14
C ARG A 246 -25.66 -12.77 12.21
N PRO A 247 -25.20 -13.52 11.19
CA PRO A 247 -23.80 -13.92 11.10
C PRO A 247 -22.85 -12.72 11.11
N TRP A 248 -21.71 -12.83 11.80
CA TRP A 248 -20.66 -11.80 11.76
C TRP A 248 -20.11 -11.60 10.35
N ARG A 249 -20.16 -12.63 9.49
CA ARG A 249 -19.83 -12.55 8.06
C ARG A 249 -20.69 -11.53 7.28
N GLU A 250 -21.86 -11.14 7.79
CA GLU A 250 -22.72 -10.11 7.19
C GLU A 250 -22.44 -8.70 7.74
N ASN A 251 -21.52 -8.56 8.70
CA ASN A 251 -21.15 -7.25 9.23
C ASN A 251 -20.42 -6.43 8.18
N GLU A 252 -20.67 -5.11 8.15
CA GLU A 252 -20.08 -4.19 7.18
C GLU A 252 -18.56 -4.11 7.22
N PHE A 253 -17.92 -4.49 8.33
CA PHE A 253 -16.47 -4.52 8.52
C PHE A 253 -15.89 -5.94 8.47
N SER A 254 -16.70 -6.95 8.15
CA SER A 254 -16.21 -8.32 8.03
C SER A 254 -15.48 -8.54 6.70
N SER A 255 -14.65 -9.58 6.67
CA SER A 255 -13.96 -10.06 5.49
C SER A 255 -14.19 -11.56 5.33
N ASP A 256 -13.91 -12.08 4.14
CA ASP A 256 -13.65 -13.50 3.90
C ASP A 256 -12.16 -13.67 3.56
N ILE A 257 -11.54 -14.78 4.00
CA ILE A 257 -10.18 -15.15 3.63
C ILE A 257 -10.23 -16.29 2.60
N PHE A 258 -9.44 -16.15 1.54
CA PHE A 258 -9.28 -17.15 0.48
C PHE A 258 -7.83 -17.64 0.44
N ILE A 259 -7.65 -18.97 0.50
CA ILE A 259 -6.35 -19.60 0.67
C ILE A 259 -6.01 -20.51 -0.51
N GLY A 260 -4.83 -20.30 -1.09
CA GLY A 260 -4.22 -21.18 -2.09
C GLY A 260 -3.01 -21.91 -1.51
N ARG A 261 -2.96 -23.23 -1.71
CA ARG A 261 -1.88 -24.10 -1.21
C ARG A 261 -1.03 -24.69 -2.34
N ASP A 262 0.22 -25.00 -2.05
CA ASP A 262 1.05 -25.84 -2.92
C ASP A 262 0.73 -27.34 -2.74
N LYS A 263 1.52 -28.20 -3.39
CA LYS A 263 1.31 -29.66 -3.39
C LYS A 263 1.66 -30.28 -2.03
N GLU A 264 2.53 -29.62 -1.29
CA GLU A 264 2.99 -29.98 0.05
C GLU A 264 2.00 -29.52 1.13
N GLY A 265 1.01 -28.69 0.77
CA GLY A 265 -0.06 -28.20 1.63
C GLY A 265 0.24 -26.87 2.30
N HIS A 266 1.36 -26.21 1.98
CA HIS A 266 1.72 -24.90 2.53
C HIS A 266 0.95 -23.78 1.83
N VAL A 267 0.59 -22.73 2.58
CA VAL A 267 -0.09 -21.55 2.06
C VAL A 267 0.86 -20.73 1.18
N GLN A 268 0.55 -20.62 -0.10
CA GLN A 268 1.31 -19.81 -1.07
C GLN A 268 0.59 -18.52 -1.44
N THR A 269 -0.74 -18.51 -1.27
CA THR A 269 -1.60 -17.38 -1.57
C THR A 269 -2.55 -17.17 -0.41
N TYR A 270 -2.60 -15.96 0.11
CA TYR A 270 -3.55 -15.52 1.13
C TYR A 270 -4.27 -14.29 0.60
N ILE A 271 -5.60 -14.29 0.57
CA ILE A 271 -6.39 -13.16 0.08
C ILE A 271 -7.48 -12.84 1.09
N GLU A 272 -7.48 -11.63 1.62
CA GLU A 272 -8.57 -11.12 2.45
C GLU A 272 -9.43 -10.18 1.61
N CYS A 273 -10.73 -10.43 1.50
CA CYS A 273 -11.65 -9.53 0.81
C CYS A 273 -12.74 -9.03 1.74
N SER A 274 -12.95 -7.73 1.74
CA SER A 274 -14.04 -7.09 2.48
C SER A 274 -15.42 -7.61 2.02
N ASN A 275 -16.30 -7.85 2.98
CA ASN A 275 -17.72 -8.14 2.82
C ASN A 275 -18.59 -6.87 2.91
N SER A 276 -17.98 -5.67 2.98
CA SER A 276 -18.72 -4.41 3.07
C SER A 276 -19.75 -4.31 1.94
N PRO A 277 -20.98 -3.84 2.23
CA PRO A 277 -22.08 -3.77 1.25
C PRO A 277 -21.93 -2.56 0.31
N VAL A 278 -20.75 -2.40 -0.26
CA VAL A 278 -20.41 -1.39 -1.26
C VAL A 278 -20.23 -2.05 -2.62
N PRO A 279 -20.37 -1.33 -3.75
CA PRO A 279 -20.26 -1.95 -5.06
C PRO A 279 -18.89 -2.59 -5.35
N ALA A 280 -17.80 -1.96 -4.90
CA ALA A 280 -16.43 -2.41 -5.14
C ALA A 280 -15.66 -2.61 -3.83
N PRO A 281 -16.00 -3.64 -3.04
CA PRO A 281 -15.24 -3.94 -1.84
C PRO A 281 -13.83 -4.42 -2.24
N THR A 282 -12.82 -4.05 -1.47
CA THR A 282 -11.41 -4.33 -1.79
C THR A 282 -10.98 -5.72 -1.32
N CYS A 283 -10.06 -6.34 -2.06
CA CYS A 283 -9.28 -7.49 -1.64
C CYS A 283 -7.81 -7.08 -1.41
N LEU A 284 -7.19 -7.63 -0.38
CA LEU A 284 -5.76 -7.61 -0.14
C LEU A 284 -5.21 -9.03 -0.37
N HIS A 285 -4.31 -9.19 -1.33
CA HIS A 285 -3.77 -10.48 -1.74
C HIS A 285 -2.26 -10.51 -1.50
N TYR A 286 -1.83 -11.44 -0.66
CA TYR A 286 -0.46 -11.68 -0.29
C TYR A 286 0.07 -12.97 -0.93
N PHE A 287 1.29 -12.92 -1.43
CA PHE A 287 2.01 -14.10 -1.92
C PHE A 287 3.53 -13.92 -1.79
N ILE A 288 4.25 -15.04 -1.76
CA ILE A 288 5.72 -15.05 -1.75
C ILE A 288 6.21 -14.83 -3.18
N PHE A 289 7.12 -13.88 -3.38
CA PHE A 289 7.74 -13.72 -4.68
C PHE A 289 8.70 -14.89 -4.97
N PRO A 290 8.67 -15.49 -6.18
CA PRO A 290 9.54 -16.61 -6.50
C PRO A 290 11.02 -16.18 -6.60
N PRO A 291 11.98 -17.09 -6.33
CA PRO A 291 13.40 -16.82 -6.54
C PRO A 291 13.70 -16.27 -7.94
N PRO A 292 14.73 -15.42 -8.10
CA PRO A 292 15.77 -15.09 -7.13
C PRO A 292 15.44 -13.96 -6.14
N ILE A 293 14.33 -13.26 -6.31
CA ILE A 293 13.98 -12.10 -5.46
C ILE A 293 13.25 -12.59 -4.20
N ASN A 294 13.83 -12.36 -3.02
CA ASN A 294 13.28 -12.86 -1.76
C ASN A 294 12.43 -11.81 -1.02
N ILE A 295 11.19 -11.57 -1.49
CA ILE A 295 10.27 -10.58 -0.91
C ILE A 295 8.85 -11.12 -0.75
N TYR A 296 8.07 -10.50 0.16
CA TYR A 296 6.62 -10.62 0.19
C TYR A 296 6.00 -9.58 -0.74
N ILE A 297 4.95 -9.97 -1.46
CA ILE A 297 4.13 -9.04 -2.23
C ILE A 297 2.76 -8.92 -1.58
N LYS A 298 2.27 -7.69 -1.49
CA LYS A 298 0.86 -7.39 -1.28
C LYS A 298 0.32 -6.74 -2.55
N ILE A 299 -0.80 -7.23 -3.07
CA ILE A 299 -1.55 -6.54 -4.11
C ILE A 299 -2.95 -6.19 -3.59
N ASP A 300 -3.55 -5.13 -4.13
CA ASP A 300 -4.94 -4.77 -3.89
C ASP A 300 -5.71 -4.62 -5.21
N TYR A 301 -6.97 -5.05 -5.17
CA TYR A 301 -7.89 -4.99 -6.30
C TYR A 301 -9.33 -5.12 -5.79
N VAL A 302 -10.31 -4.84 -6.65
CA VAL A 302 -11.73 -4.95 -6.28
C VAL A 302 -12.20 -6.41 -6.26
N ARG A 303 -12.96 -6.81 -5.25
CA ARG A 303 -13.46 -8.19 -5.05
C ARG A 303 -14.18 -8.81 -6.24
N PRO A 304 -14.96 -8.08 -7.07
CA PRO A 304 -15.49 -8.64 -8.31
C PRO A 304 -14.44 -9.25 -9.25
N ARG A 305 -13.16 -8.86 -9.11
CA ARG A 305 -12.02 -9.40 -9.86
C ARG A 305 -11.33 -10.59 -9.19
N LEU A 306 -11.80 -11.09 -8.05
CA LEU A 306 -11.21 -12.23 -7.34
C LEU A 306 -11.01 -13.47 -8.23
N SER A 307 -11.90 -13.73 -9.19
CA SER A 307 -11.75 -14.84 -10.14
C SER A 307 -10.46 -14.79 -10.98
N GLN A 308 -9.83 -13.61 -11.07
CA GLN A 308 -8.62 -13.35 -11.85
C GLN A 308 -7.33 -13.39 -11.01
N TRP A 309 -7.40 -13.77 -9.72
CA TRP A 309 -6.26 -13.75 -8.79
C TRP A 309 -4.97 -14.40 -9.33
N LYS A 310 -5.10 -15.53 -10.06
CA LYS A 310 -3.95 -16.23 -10.68
C LYS A 310 -3.28 -15.38 -11.76
N SER A 311 -4.07 -14.65 -12.55
CA SER A 311 -3.56 -13.75 -13.58
C SER A 311 -2.84 -12.56 -12.95
N MET A 312 -3.46 -11.96 -11.93
CA MET A 312 -2.88 -10.83 -11.20
C MET A 312 -1.53 -11.19 -10.61
N GLN A 313 -1.44 -12.31 -9.89
CA GLN A 313 -0.18 -12.80 -9.33
C GLN A 313 0.88 -13.06 -10.41
N ARG A 314 0.51 -13.69 -11.53
CA ARG A 314 1.43 -13.93 -12.65
C ARG A 314 1.93 -12.64 -13.29
N ASN A 315 1.04 -11.68 -13.51
CA ASN A 315 1.35 -10.39 -14.10
C ASN A 315 2.25 -9.57 -13.18
N THR A 316 1.97 -9.55 -11.88
CA THR A 316 2.86 -8.93 -10.88
C THR A 316 4.26 -9.56 -10.91
N ILE A 317 4.38 -10.89 -10.94
CA ILE A 317 5.67 -11.57 -11.04
C ILE A 317 6.43 -11.17 -12.32
N LYS A 318 5.74 -11.16 -13.46
CA LYS A 318 6.32 -10.74 -14.74
C LYS A 318 6.83 -9.30 -14.70
N LEU A 319 6.05 -8.38 -14.13
CA LEU A 319 6.36 -6.96 -14.08
C LEU A 319 7.52 -6.65 -13.13
N VAL A 320 7.53 -7.23 -11.92
CA VAL A 320 8.67 -7.06 -11.00
C VAL A 320 9.95 -7.63 -11.61
N ASN A 321 9.89 -8.78 -12.30
CA ASN A 321 11.05 -9.32 -13.00
C ASN A 321 11.53 -8.42 -14.16
N SER A 322 10.65 -7.63 -14.76
CA SER A 322 11.04 -6.68 -15.82
C SER A 322 11.89 -5.51 -15.30
N PHE A 323 11.89 -5.27 -13.99
CA PHE A 323 12.71 -4.23 -13.36
C PHE A 323 14.14 -4.67 -13.08
N GLN A 324 14.49 -5.95 -13.24
CA GLN A 324 15.87 -6.39 -12.99
C GLN A 324 16.86 -5.65 -13.90
N ALA A 325 17.95 -5.17 -13.32
CA ALA A 325 19.05 -4.59 -14.08
C ALA A 325 19.69 -5.69 -14.94
N LYS A 326 20.04 -5.34 -16.18
CA LYS A 326 20.74 -6.24 -17.11
C LYS A 326 22.24 -6.05 -17.04
#